data_AF-A0A178IPH4-F1
#
_entry.id   AF-A0A178IPH4-F1
#
_cell.length_a   1.000
_cell.length_b   1.000
_cell.length_c   1.000
_cell.angle_alpha   90.00
_cell.angle_beta   90.00
_cell.angle_gamma   90.00
#
_symmetry.space_group_name_H-M   'P 1'
#
loop_
_entity.id
_entity.type
_entity.pdbx_description
1 polymer ?
#
loop_
_entity_poly.entity_id
_entity_poly.type
_entity_poly.pdbx_seq_one_letter_code
_entity_poly.pdbx_strand_id
1 'polypeptide(L)'
;MLMKIKMPVTWEMCGVVEVDADTLAAAIGNFDPRQHHLPLDSEYVDGSFRLTSESPDEVLAMTHSPTKEVKDTSAVAQPTAIRLLLGMHLTQVTKIEN
;
A
#
# COMPACT_ATOMS: atom_id res chain seq x y z
N MET A 1 25.95 -7.32 -11.92
CA MET A 1 24.56 -7.56 -11.46
C MET A 1 23.73 -6.35 -11.83
N LEU A 2 22.51 -6.55 -12.35
CA LEU A 2 21.58 -5.46 -12.64
C LEU A 2 20.66 -5.24 -11.42
N MET A 3 20.37 -3.99 -11.09
CA MET A 3 19.45 -3.59 -10.04
C MET A 3 18.02 -3.50 -10.59
N LYS A 4 17.02 -3.97 -9.83
CA LYS A 4 15.60 -3.72 -10.13
C LYS A 4 15.18 -2.39 -9.52
N ILE A 5 14.66 -1.48 -10.33
CA ILE A 5 14.20 -0.15 -9.94
C ILE A 5 12.69 -0.08 -10.18
N LYS A 6 11.93 0.51 -9.25
CA LYS A 6 10.50 0.77 -9.44
C LYS A 6 10.35 2.02 -10.31
N MET A 7 9.56 1.93 -11.39
CA MET A 7 9.30 3.05 -12.30
C MET A 7 7.82 3.43 -12.22
N PRO A 8 7.48 4.69 -11.90
CA PRO A 8 6.11 5.15 -11.92
C PRO A 8 5.63 5.23 -13.36
N VAL A 9 4.44 4.69 -13.60
CA VAL A 9 3.77 4.67 -14.90
C VAL A 9 2.36 5.19 -14.74
N THR A 10 1.83 5.77 -15.81
CA THR A 10 0.42 6.13 -15.93
C THR A 10 -0.21 5.40 -17.09
N TRP A 11 -1.51 5.16 -16.97
CA TRP A 11 -2.34 4.63 -18.03
C TRP A 11 -3.72 5.28 -17.96
N GLU A 12 -4.46 5.18 -19.07
CA GLU A 12 -5.83 5.68 -19.17
C GLU A 12 -6.81 4.50 -19.23
N MET A 13 -8.01 4.75 -18.70
CA MET A 13 -9.14 3.81 -18.72
C MET A 13 -10.31 4.49 -19.43
N CYS A 14 -10.95 3.79 -20.36
CA CYS A 14 -12.22 4.19 -20.96
C CYS A 14 -13.34 3.62 -20.09
N GLY A 15 -14.27 4.45 -19.64
CA GLY A 15 -15.37 4.01 -18.79
C GLY A 15 -16.72 4.52 -19.24
N VAL A 16 -17.79 3.88 -18.77
CA VAL A 16 -19.18 4.22 -19.08
C VAL A 16 -19.87 4.78 -17.84
N VAL A 17 -20.71 5.79 -18.01
CA VAL A 17 -21.59 6.35 -16.98
C VAL A 17 -23.02 6.42 -17.50
N GLU A 18 -23.99 6.41 -16.59
CA GLU A 18 -25.40 6.64 -16.93
C GLU A 18 -25.73 8.12 -16.84
N VAL A 19 -26.40 8.66 -17.85
CA VAL A 19 -26.85 10.06 -17.91
C VAL A 19 -28.33 10.08 -18.27
N ASP A 20 -29.14 10.73 -17.44
CA ASP A 20 -30.57 10.89 -17.68
C ASP A 20 -30.83 11.87 -18.84
N ALA A 21 -31.40 11.36 -19.94
CA ALA A 21 -31.79 12.15 -21.10
C ALA A 21 -32.71 11.37 -22.05
N ASP A 22 -33.53 12.11 -22.81
CA ASP A 22 -34.44 11.54 -23.81
C ASP A 22 -33.76 11.18 -25.14
N THR A 23 -32.56 11.73 -25.39
CA THR A 23 -31.79 11.50 -26.63
C THR A 23 -30.29 11.47 -26.34
N LEU A 24 -29.51 10.83 -27.21
CA LEU A 24 -28.05 10.83 -27.11
C LEU A 24 -27.46 12.25 -27.16
N ALA A 25 -28.00 13.14 -27.99
CA ALA A 25 -27.54 14.51 -28.07
C ALA A 25 -27.77 15.26 -26.74
N ALA A 26 -28.93 15.05 -26.10
CA ALA A 26 -29.21 15.59 -24.79
C ALA A 26 -28.32 14.95 -23.70
N ALA A 27 -28.05 13.64 -23.76
CA ALA A 27 -27.14 12.97 -22.84
C ALA A 27 -25.72 13.56 -22.90
N ILE A 28 -25.19 13.81 -24.10
CA ILE A 28 -23.88 14.47 -24.29
C ILE A 28 -23.90 15.88 -23.71
N GLY A 29 -24.98 16.64 -23.89
CA GLY A 29 -25.14 17.97 -23.31
C GLY A 29 -25.31 17.99 -21.79
N ASN A 30 -25.88 16.93 -21.22
CA ASN A 30 -26.16 16.79 -19.78
C ASN A 30 -24.98 16.20 -18.99
N PHE A 31 -23.95 15.66 -19.67
CA PHE A 31 -22.81 15.07 -18.99
C PHE A 31 -22.10 16.10 -18.09
N ASP A 32 -22.06 15.82 -16.79
CA ASP A 32 -21.32 16.60 -15.78
C ASP A 32 -20.32 15.69 -15.06
N PRO A 33 -19.00 15.89 -15.23
CA PRO A 33 -17.99 15.04 -14.61
C PRO A 33 -18.03 15.10 -13.06
N ARG A 34 -18.70 16.09 -12.47
CA ARG A 34 -18.83 16.22 -11.01
C ARG A 34 -19.93 15.33 -10.43
N GLN A 35 -20.83 14.81 -11.26
CA GLN A 35 -21.94 13.97 -10.81
C GLN A 35 -21.60 12.47 -10.82
N HIS A 36 -20.46 12.10 -11.41
CA HIS A 36 -20.01 10.71 -11.51
C HIS A 36 -18.69 10.53 -10.77
N HIS A 37 -18.73 9.78 -9.67
CA HIS A 37 -17.53 9.56 -8.86
C HIS A 37 -16.61 8.48 -9.47
N LEU A 38 -17.21 7.47 -10.15
CA LEU A 38 -16.52 6.38 -10.86
C LEU A 38 -17.37 5.89 -12.03
N PRO A 39 -16.76 5.36 -13.11
CA PRO A 39 -17.48 4.71 -14.19
C PRO A 39 -18.09 3.37 -13.72
N LEU A 40 -19.22 2.98 -14.31
CA LEU A 40 -19.94 1.73 -14.05
C LEU A 40 -19.15 0.53 -14.58
N ASP A 41 -18.67 0.65 -15.81
CA ASP A 41 -17.80 -0.31 -16.47
C ASP A 41 -16.58 0.44 -17.01
N SER A 42 -15.41 -0.22 -17.04
CA SER A 42 -14.22 0.38 -17.63
C SER A 42 -13.25 -0.64 -18.23
N GLU A 43 -12.56 -0.22 -19.29
CA GLU A 43 -11.54 -0.97 -20.00
C GLU A 43 -10.26 -0.13 -20.17
N TYR A 44 -9.12 -0.81 -20.25
CA TYR A 44 -7.84 -0.16 -20.49
C TYR A 44 -7.77 0.41 -21.91
N VAL A 45 -7.28 1.65 -22.04
CA VAL A 45 -7.00 2.24 -23.34
C VAL A 45 -5.64 1.77 -23.82
N ASP A 46 -5.63 0.86 -24.81
CA ASP A 46 -4.39 0.34 -25.39
C ASP A 46 -3.51 1.46 -25.95
N GLY A 47 -2.20 1.37 -25.69
CA GLY A 47 -1.21 2.39 -26.04
C GLY A 47 -1.13 3.59 -25.11
N SER A 48 -1.97 3.71 -24.07
CA SER A 48 -1.88 4.81 -23.09
C SER A 48 -0.78 4.64 -22.03
N PHE A 49 -0.16 3.45 -21.97
CA PHE A 49 0.82 3.10 -20.95
C PHE A 49 2.14 3.83 -21.19
N ARG A 50 2.53 4.67 -20.23
CA ARG A 50 3.72 5.53 -20.36
C ARG A 50 4.37 5.79 -19.00
N LEU A 51 5.65 6.18 -19.01
CA LEU A 51 6.31 6.69 -17.82
C LEU A 51 5.60 7.94 -17.30
N THR A 52 5.45 8.05 -15.99
CA THR A 52 4.84 9.23 -15.37
C THR A 52 5.73 10.46 -15.50
N SER A 53 7.04 10.27 -15.42
CA SER A 53 8.04 11.34 -15.56
C SER A 53 9.38 10.75 -16.01
N GLU A 54 10.17 11.56 -16.72
CA GLU A 54 11.54 11.26 -17.11
C GLU A 54 12.57 11.91 -16.16
N SER A 55 12.11 12.76 -15.22
CA SER A 55 12.98 13.40 -14.23
C SER A 55 13.35 12.41 -13.12
N PRO A 56 14.64 12.13 -12.89
CA PRO A 56 15.07 11.24 -11.82
C PRO A 56 14.58 11.67 -10.44
N ASP A 57 14.57 12.97 -10.16
CA ASP A 57 14.14 13.51 -8.85
C ASP A 57 12.64 13.29 -8.62
N GLU A 58 11.82 13.45 -9.66
CA GLU A 58 10.38 13.19 -9.58
C GLU A 58 10.07 11.71 -9.44
N VAL A 59 10.80 10.85 -10.18
CA VAL A 59 10.71 9.38 -10.06
C VAL A 59 11.10 8.94 -8.64
N LEU A 60 12.15 9.54 -8.08
CA LEU A 60 12.60 9.28 -6.71
C LEU A 60 11.51 9.67 -5.71
N ALA A 61 10.94 10.87 -5.84
CA ALA A 61 9.87 11.36 -4.97
C ALA A 61 8.62 10.47 -5.00
N MET A 62 8.25 9.92 -6.16
CA MET A 62 7.09 9.03 -6.30
C MET A 62 7.31 7.61 -5.75
N THR A 63 8.56 7.17 -5.65
CA THR A 63 8.89 5.79 -5.26
C THR A 63 9.26 5.64 -3.79
N HIS A 64 9.64 6.73 -3.12
CA HIS A 64 9.85 6.77 -1.68
C HIS A 64 8.56 7.15 -0.95
N SER A 65 7.70 6.16 -0.70
CA SER A 65 6.77 6.28 0.43
C SER A 65 7.60 6.33 1.72
N PRO A 66 7.34 7.23 2.68
CA PRO A 66 7.95 7.10 4.00
C PRO A 66 7.45 5.79 4.60
N THR A 67 8.31 4.78 4.62
CA THR A 67 8.05 3.51 5.29
C THR A 67 7.73 3.86 6.74
N LYS A 68 6.47 3.70 7.18
CA LYS A 68 6.20 3.65 8.61
C LYS A 68 6.88 2.39 9.10
N GLU A 69 8.10 2.52 9.62
CA GLU A 69 8.72 1.49 10.43
C GLU A 69 7.80 1.27 11.64
N VAL A 70 6.94 0.25 11.56
CA VAL A 70 6.31 -0.31 12.75
C VAL A 70 7.46 -0.96 13.51
N LYS A 71 7.85 -0.34 14.62
CA LYS A 71 8.78 -0.92 15.59
C LYS A 71 8.07 -2.09 16.27
N ASP A 72 8.05 -3.24 15.62
CA ASP A 72 7.69 -4.51 16.25
C ASP A 72 8.71 -4.79 17.35
N THR A 73 8.34 -4.45 18.58
CA THR A 73 9.11 -4.81 19.76
C THR A 73 8.74 -6.24 20.14
N SER A 74 9.24 -7.21 19.38
CA SER A 74 9.39 -8.61 19.78
C SER A 74 10.64 -9.10 19.04
N ALA A 75 11.67 -9.70 19.63
CA ALA A 75 11.76 -10.61 20.75
C ALA A 75 13.20 -10.49 21.36
N VAL A 76 13.67 -11.19 22.40
CA VAL A 76 13.85 -12.64 22.57
C VAL A 76 14.49 -12.84 23.96
N ALA A 77 13.95 -13.76 24.77
CA ALA A 77 14.65 -14.30 25.93
C ALA A 77 15.83 -15.18 25.47
N GLN A 78 17.03 -14.93 25.99
CA GLN A 78 18.21 -15.76 25.68
C GLN A 78 18.23 -17.03 26.56
N PRO A 79 18.53 -18.22 26.00
CA PRO A 79 18.59 -19.45 26.75
C PRO A 79 19.99 -19.64 27.36
N THR A 80 20.10 -19.78 28.68
CA THR A 80 21.38 -20.13 29.29
C THR A 80 21.26 -21.31 30.25
N ALA A 81 21.87 -22.41 29.81
CA ALA A 81 22.38 -23.57 30.53
C ALA A 81 21.39 -24.50 31.28
N ILE A 82 21.19 -25.68 30.70
CA ILE A 82 20.76 -26.89 31.42
C ILE A 82 22.02 -27.62 31.91
N ARG A 83 22.14 -27.86 33.21
CA ARG A 83 23.01 -28.91 33.77
C ARG A 83 22.28 -29.63 34.90
N LEU A 84 22.16 -30.96 34.73
CA LEU A 84 21.32 -31.89 35.49
C LEU A 84 21.75 -32.11 36.96
N LEU A 85 20.72 -32.48 37.75
CA LEU A 85 20.71 -33.46 38.88
C LEU A 85 21.65 -33.21 40.07
N LEU A 86 21.12 -32.71 41.19
CA LEU A 86 20.55 -33.49 42.30
C LEU A 86 20.10 -32.47 43.37
N GLY A 87 19.08 -32.82 44.15
CA GLY A 87 18.25 -31.86 44.89
C GLY A 87 19.00 -30.81 45.71
N MET A 88 18.45 -29.59 45.70
CA MET A 88 18.45 -28.67 46.84
C MET A 88 17.55 -27.47 46.53
N HIS A 89 16.63 -27.24 47.46
CA HIS A 89 15.80 -26.06 47.74
C HIS A 89 15.68 -24.95 46.67
N LEU A 90 14.46 -24.79 46.12
CA LEU A 90 13.99 -23.50 45.63
C LEU A 90 13.75 -22.59 46.85
N THR A 91 14.54 -21.52 46.96
CA THR A 91 14.16 -20.35 47.75
C THR A 91 13.79 -19.26 46.74
N GLN A 92 12.50 -18.94 46.66
CA GLN A 92 12.01 -17.77 45.93
C GLN A 92 11.98 -16.59 46.92
N VAL A 93 12.75 -15.54 46.65
CA VAL A 93 12.55 -14.19 47.18
C VAL A 93 12.76 -13.30 45.95
N THR A 94 11.75 -12.57 45.47
CA THR A 94 11.40 -11.27 46.05
C THR A 94 9.93 -10.89 45.83
N LYS A 95 9.36 -10.42 46.94
CA LYS A 95 8.10 -9.70 47.12
C LYS A 95 8.13 -8.34 46.42
N ILE A 96 7.04 -7.98 45.73
CA ILE A 96 6.55 -6.59 45.69
C ILE A 96 5.02 -6.65 45.70
N GLU A 97 4.42 -6.32 46.83
CA GLU A 97 2.99 -5.98 46.96
C GLU A 97 2.86 -4.46 47.05
N ASN A 98 1.89 -3.96 46.28
CA ASN A 98 1.12 -2.71 46.36
C ASN A 98 1.85 -1.36 46.45
#